data_AF-A0A523NHK5-F1
#
_entry.id   AF-A0A523NHK5-F1
#
_cell.length_a   1.000
_cell.length_b   1.000
_cell.length_c   1.000
_cell.angle_alpha   90.00
_cell.angle_beta   90.00
_cell.angle_gamma   90.00
#
_symmetry.space_group_name_H-M   'P 1'
#
loop_
_entity.id
_entity.type
_entity.pdbx_description
1 polymer ?
#
loop_
_entity_poly.entity_id
_entity_poly.type
_entity_poly.pdbx_seq_one_letter_code
_entity_poly.pdbx_strand_id
1 'polypeptide(L)'
;MEIYNLIKDYVRFAGIAPAIDEAHPELGHSLSLFHSCLLESGLPFAEDERGRRVTASPAEISLQHLSRFVVAHLPFNAVTGKSETNEVLFDLYSFLRWLEKRDIRHGLEQVDFQNRVQDLTQAQERCLQLSHFLDDETEKTLEEPPQIVQTVNDIFSVIKIDKGFIHVKGRHQDDPVRLRLPPGALEMVRMNDHLDLVLGDTSEKWVILEAGQVFPDSKPGRGISSL
;
A
#
# COMPACT_ATOMS: atom_id res chain seq x y z
N MET A 1 9.93 12.13 16.96
CA MET A 1 10.30 10.76 17.36
C MET A 1 10.01 9.85 16.19
N GLU A 2 10.93 8.98 15.81
CA GLU A 2 10.84 8.17 14.58
C GLU A 2 9.96 6.94 14.82
N ILE A 3 9.18 6.53 13.80
CA ILE A 3 8.27 5.37 13.88
C ILE A 3 9.00 4.09 14.29
N TYR A 4 10.17 3.83 13.70
CA TYR A 4 10.93 2.60 13.97
C TYR A 4 11.27 2.46 15.47
N ASN A 5 11.75 3.54 16.10
CA ASN A 5 12.07 3.53 17.53
C ASN A 5 10.82 3.34 18.39
N LEU A 6 9.68 3.89 17.95
CA LEU A 6 8.40 3.73 18.64
C LEU A 6 7.87 2.30 18.59
N ILE A 7 7.95 1.65 17.43
CA ILE A 7 7.59 0.24 17.29
C ILE A 7 8.45 -0.59 18.24
N LYS A 8 9.76 -0.36 18.26
CA LYS A 8 10.69 -1.07 19.13
C LYS A 8 10.38 -0.89 20.62
N ASP A 9 10.02 0.33 21.04
CA ASP A 9 9.63 0.61 22.42
C ASP A 9 8.29 -0.04 22.78
N TYR A 10 7.35 -0.10 21.85
CA TYR A 10 6.09 -0.81 22.02
C TYR A 10 6.31 -2.32 22.16
N VAL A 11 7.10 -2.94 21.28
CA VAL A 11 7.44 -4.37 21.32
C VAL A 11 8.03 -4.77 22.66
N ARG A 12 8.97 -3.96 23.18
CA ARG A 12 9.53 -4.14 24.53
C ARG A 12 8.50 -4.00 25.63
N PHE A 13 7.60 -3.02 25.52
CA PHE A 13 6.53 -2.79 26.48
C PHE A 13 5.51 -3.94 26.49
N ALA A 14 5.15 -4.46 25.32
CA ALA A 14 4.17 -5.52 25.14
C ALA A 14 4.74 -6.93 25.39
N GLY A 15 6.07 -7.06 25.48
CA GLY A 15 6.73 -8.36 25.66
C GLY A 15 6.67 -9.24 24.42
N ILE A 16 6.56 -8.64 23.23
CA ILE A 16 6.49 -9.35 21.95
C ILE A 16 7.86 -9.98 21.67
N ALA A 17 7.87 -11.26 21.32
CA ALA A 17 9.08 -11.99 21.01
C ALA A 17 9.67 -11.54 19.65
N PRO A 18 11.00 -11.52 19.51
CA PRO A 18 11.62 -11.27 18.21
C PRO A 18 11.24 -12.33 17.17
N ALA A 19 11.06 -11.92 15.92
CA ALA A 19 10.77 -12.81 14.80
C ALA A 19 12.03 -13.03 13.97
N ILE A 20 12.75 -14.13 14.21
CA ILE A 20 14.11 -14.35 13.70
C ILE A 20 14.20 -14.34 12.17
N ASP A 21 13.14 -14.77 11.50
CA ASP A 21 13.09 -14.91 10.03
C ASP A 21 12.71 -13.60 9.31
N GLU A 22 12.47 -12.52 10.05
CA GLU A 22 12.08 -11.22 9.51
C GLU A 22 13.28 -10.32 9.20
N ALA A 23 13.08 -9.32 8.33
CA ALA A 23 14.10 -8.32 8.02
C ALA A 23 14.51 -7.49 9.25
N HIS A 24 13.57 -7.25 10.17
CA HIS A 24 13.80 -6.54 11.43
C HIS A 24 13.28 -7.37 12.63
N PRO A 25 14.03 -8.42 13.05
CA PRO A 25 13.55 -9.37 14.05
C PRO A 25 13.10 -8.73 15.36
N GLU A 26 13.77 -7.66 15.79
CA GLU A 26 13.48 -6.94 17.02
C GLU A 26 12.13 -6.21 17.03
N LEU A 27 11.42 -6.13 15.91
CA LEU A 27 10.09 -5.54 15.82
C LEU A 27 8.97 -6.58 16.03
N GLY A 28 9.30 -7.88 16.11
CA GLY A 28 8.32 -8.96 16.04
C GLY A 28 7.68 -9.07 14.65
N HIS A 29 6.94 -10.14 14.39
CA HIS A 29 6.44 -10.46 13.05
C HIS A 29 5.50 -9.39 12.51
N SER A 30 4.39 -9.11 13.22
CA SER A 30 3.34 -8.18 12.80
C SER A 30 3.84 -6.77 12.47
N LEU A 31 4.70 -6.22 13.33
CA LEU A 31 5.19 -4.85 13.17
C LEU A 31 6.44 -4.77 12.28
N SER A 32 7.17 -5.87 12.09
CA SER A 32 8.15 -5.99 11.00
C SER A 32 7.46 -5.91 9.64
N LEU A 33 6.36 -6.64 9.43
CA LEU A 33 5.58 -6.55 8.19
C LEU A 33 5.06 -5.13 7.93
N PHE A 34 4.50 -4.49 8.96
CA PHE A 34 4.03 -3.11 8.83
C PHE A 34 5.18 -2.15 8.50
N HIS A 35 6.33 -2.30 9.15
CA HIS A 35 7.52 -1.49 8.88
C HIS A 35 8.03 -1.68 7.44
N SER A 36 8.10 -2.91 6.94
CA SER A 36 8.46 -3.21 5.55
C SER A 36 7.48 -2.53 4.57
N CYS A 37 6.18 -2.61 4.83
CA CYS A 37 5.17 -1.93 4.02
C CYS A 37 5.35 -0.40 4.01
N LEU A 38 5.76 0.21 5.14
CA LEU A 38 6.06 1.64 5.22
C LEU A 38 7.29 2.02 4.38
N LEU A 39 8.34 1.20 4.38
CA LEU A 39 9.52 1.40 3.52
C LEU A 39 9.13 1.34 2.04
N GLU A 40 8.39 0.30 1.64
CA GLU A 40 7.91 0.11 0.26
C GLU A 40 6.95 1.22 -0.20
N SER A 41 6.24 1.85 0.74
CA SER A 41 5.36 2.99 0.45
C SER A 41 6.11 4.30 0.17
N GLY A 42 7.44 4.30 0.32
CA GLY A 42 8.32 5.44 0.06
C GLY A 42 8.49 6.41 1.23
N LEU A 43 8.20 5.98 2.48
CA LEU A 43 8.50 6.83 3.62
C LEU A 43 10.02 7.04 3.78
N PRO A 44 10.46 8.23 4.24
CA PRO A 44 11.87 8.49 4.54
C PRO A 44 12.50 7.39 5.39
N PHE A 45 13.69 6.95 4.99
CA PHE A 45 14.44 5.92 5.69
C PHE A 45 15.92 6.29 5.81
N ALA A 46 16.58 5.70 6.81
CA ALA A 46 18.02 5.66 6.93
C ALA A 46 18.49 4.22 6.69
N GLU A 47 19.65 4.07 6.06
CA GLU A 47 20.28 2.77 5.86
C GLU A 47 21.59 2.72 6.64
N ASP A 48 21.77 1.65 7.41
CA ASP A 48 23.04 1.37 8.09
C ASP A 48 23.33 -0.14 8.11
N GLU A 49 24.37 -0.55 8.84
CA GLU A 49 24.79 -1.95 8.94
C GLU A 49 23.69 -2.91 9.43
N ARG A 50 22.60 -2.41 10.01
CA ARG A 50 21.47 -3.21 10.50
C ARG A 50 20.25 -3.18 9.57
N GLY A 51 20.38 -2.59 8.37
CA GLY A 51 19.32 -2.52 7.37
C GLY A 51 18.65 -1.15 7.26
N ARG A 52 17.58 -1.09 6.46
CA ARG A 52 16.81 0.12 6.16
C ARG A 52 15.77 0.37 7.25
N ARG A 53 15.76 1.56 7.85
CA ARG A 53 14.83 1.91 8.93
C ARG A 53 14.05 3.17 8.60
N VAL A 54 12.73 3.11 8.70
CA VAL A 54 11.85 4.28 8.58
C VAL A 54 12.20 5.34 9.62
N THR A 55 12.58 6.53 9.15
CA THR A 55 12.89 7.72 9.97
C THR A 55 11.73 8.70 10.05
N ALA A 56 10.68 8.47 9.29
CA ALA A 56 9.46 9.27 9.32
C ALA A 56 8.82 9.36 10.71
N SER A 57 8.15 10.47 10.97
CA SER A 57 7.29 10.70 12.13
C SER A 57 6.00 9.87 12.02
N PRO A 58 5.42 9.38 13.14
CA PRO A 58 4.13 8.68 13.12
C PRO A 58 3.00 9.49 12.49
N ALA A 59 3.10 10.83 12.50
CA ALA A 59 2.17 11.74 11.85
C ALA A 59 2.16 11.61 10.31
N GLU A 60 3.22 11.06 9.72
CA GLU A 60 3.33 10.83 8.27
C GLU A 60 2.67 9.51 7.84
N ILE A 61 2.28 8.65 8.79
CA ILE A 61 1.48 7.47 8.47
C ILE A 61 0.12 7.92 7.96
N SER A 62 -0.26 7.48 6.76
CA SER A 62 -1.53 7.84 6.15
C SER A 62 -2.44 6.63 5.97
N LEU A 63 -3.69 6.93 5.65
CA LEU A 63 -4.70 5.97 5.23
C LEU A 63 -4.30 5.18 3.97
N GLN A 64 -3.40 5.72 3.15
CA GLN A 64 -2.83 5.01 2.01
C GLN A 64 -1.89 3.89 2.46
N HIS A 65 -1.08 4.12 3.48
CA HIS A 65 -0.20 3.08 4.05
C HIS A 65 -1.01 1.95 4.68
N LEU A 66 -2.09 2.29 5.39
CA LEU A 66 -3.01 1.28 5.93
C LEU A 66 -3.68 0.49 4.80
N SER A 67 -4.12 1.15 3.73
CA SER A 67 -4.72 0.49 2.57
C SER A 67 -3.77 -0.49 1.90
N ARG A 68 -2.54 -0.05 1.59
CA ARG A 68 -1.50 -0.91 1.03
C ARG A 68 -1.21 -2.08 2.00
N PHE A 69 -1.07 -1.82 3.29
CA PHE A 69 -0.79 -2.88 4.26
C PHE A 69 -1.89 -3.96 4.26
N VAL A 70 -3.16 -3.56 4.38
CA VAL A 70 -4.27 -4.51 4.50
C VAL A 70 -4.55 -5.24 3.19
N VAL A 71 -4.58 -4.52 2.07
CA VAL A 71 -5.03 -5.09 0.78
C VAL A 71 -3.89 -5.78 0.04
N ALA A 72 -2.69 -5.24 0.18
CA ALA A 72 -1.57 -5.58 -0.67
C ALA A 72 -0.56 -6.48 0.07
N HIS A 73 -0.38 -6.30 1.39
CA HIS A 73 0.63 -7.02 2.15
C HIS A 73 0.06 -8.23 2.94
N LEU A 74 -1.07 -8.06 3.62
CA LEU A 74 -1.67 -9.12 4.45
C LEU A 74 -2.24 -10.35 3.72
N PRO A 75 -2.55 -10.32 2.41
CA PRO A 75 -3.10 -11.51 1.77
C PRO A 75 -2.21 -12.25 0.80
N PHE A 76 -0.96 -11.82 0.54
CA PHE A 76 -0.19 -12.43 -0.54
C PHE A 76 1.26 -12.86 -0.28
N ASN A 77 1.94 -12.43 0.79
CA ASN A 77 3.38 -12.74 0.88
C ASN A 77 3.88 -13.32 2.21
N ALA A 78 3.22 -13.10 3.35
CA ALA A 78 3.75 -13.51 4.66
C ALA A 78 2.74 -14.18 5.59
N VAL A 79 1.44 -14.13 5.26
CA VAL A 79 0.36 -14.56 6.15
C VAL A 79 -0.55 -15.52 5.40
N THR A 80 -0.61 -16.77 5.86
CA THR A 80 -1.25 -17.88 5.13
C THR A 80 -2.66 -18.19 5.62
N GLY A 81 -3.08 -17.61 6.77
CA GLY A 81 -4.37 -17.89 7.39
C GLY A 81 -5.06 -16.67 8.00
N LYS A 82 -6.40 -16.69 8.01
CA LYS A 82 -7.23 -15.62 8.62
C LYS A 82 -6.90 -15.32 10.08
N SER A 83 -6.46 -16.32 10.85
CA SER A 83 -6.06 -16.16 12.25
C SER A 83 -4.84 -15.26 12.39
N GLU A 84 -3.86 -15.46 11.52
CA GLU A 84 -2.60 -14.71 11.49
C GLU A 84 -2.85 -13.29 10.95
N THR A 85 -3.72 -13.11 9.96
CA THR A 85 -4.16 -11.77 9.52
C THR A 85 -4.77 -10.97 10.68
N ASN A 86 -5.63 -11.60 11.48
CA ASN A 86 -6.26 -10.96 12.63
C ASN A 86 -5.24 -10.61 13.72
N GLU A 87 -4.26 -11.47 13.98
CA GLU A 87 -3.17 -11.22 14.93
C GLU A 87 -2.36 -10.00 14.50
N VAL A 88 -1.95 -9.95 13.22
CA VAL A 88 -1.18 -8.82 12.68
C VAL A 88 -1.95 -7.50 12.78
N LEU A 89 -3.25 -7.52 12.43
CA LEU A 89 -4.11 -6.34 12.54
C LEU A 89 -4.33 -5.91 14.00
N PHE A 90 -4.43 -6.88 14.91
CA PHE A 90 -4.58 -6.61 16.33
C PHE A 90 -3.33 -5.98 16.94
N ASP A 91 -2.14 -6.45 16.56
CA ASP A 91 -0.87 -5.86 16.99
C ASP A 91 -0.70 -4.45 16.46
N LEU A 92 -1.02 -4.21 15.19
CA LEU A 92 -1.01 -2.87 14.61
C LEU A 92 -1.99 -1.94 15.34
N TYR A 93 -3.22 -2.38 15.58
CA TYR A 93 -4.20 -1.61 16.35
C TYR A 93 -3.67 -1.29 17.76
N SER A 94 -3.14 -2.29 18.46
CA SER A 94 -2.63 -2.14 19.82
C SER A 94 -1.44 -1.18 19.90
N PHE A 95 -0.56 -1.20 18.90
CA PHE A 95 0.52 -0.23 18.74
C PHE A 95 -0.02 1.20 18.58
N LEU A 96 -1.00 1.42 17.68
CA LEU A 96 -1.61 2.74 17.49
C LEU A 96 -2.28 3.25 18.78
N ARG A 97 -3.05 2.39 19.47
CA ARG A 97 -3.68 2.74 20.75
C ARG A 97 -2.65 3.04 21.85
N TRP A 98 -1.48 2.40 21.81
CA TRP A 98 -0.41 2.69 22.74
C TRP A 98 0.25 4.05 22.48
N LEU A 99 0.37 4.47 21.22
CA LEU A 99 0.79 5.83 20.87
C LEU A 99 -0.18 6.87 21.43
N GLU A 100 -1.48 6.67 21.22
CA GLU A 100 -2.53 7.56 21.75
C GLU A 100 -2.48 7.67 23.28
N LYS A 101 -2.32 6.55 23.99
CA LYS A 101 -2.20 6.54 25.47
C LYS A 101 -0.97 7.29 26.00
N ARG A 102 0.01 7.56 25.13
CA ARG A 102 1.24 8.31 25.44
C ARG A 102 1.20 9.74 24.87
N ASP A 103 0.05 10.20 24.40
CA ASP A 103 -0.15 11.50 23.74
C ASP A 103 0.76 11.69 22.51
N ILE A 104 1.11 10.60 21.82
CA ILE A 104 1.93 10.63 20.61
C ILE A 104 1.00 10.65 19.40
N ARG A 105 0.97 11.80 18.70
CA ARG A 105 0.17 11.97 17.48
C ARG A 105 0.66 11.05 16.36
N HIS A 106 -0.30 10.46 15.65
CA HIS A 106 -0.05 9.68 14.43
C HIS A 106 -1.13 9.97 13.38
N GLY A 107 -0.83 9.77 12.10
CA GLY A 107 -1.75 10.19 11.03
C GLY A 107 -2.99 9.30 10.85
N LEU A 108 -3.19 8.31 11.72
CA LEU A 108 -4.38 7.45 11.78
C LEU A 108 -5.28 7.73 13.01
N GLU A 109 -4.99 8.76 13.83
CA GLU A 109 -5.68 9.02 15.10
C GLU A 109 -7.18 9.30 14.94
N GLN A 110 -7.59 9.85 13.80
CA GLN A 110 -9.00 10.18 13.48
C GLN A 110 -9.68 9.09 12.63
N VAL A 111 -9.05 7.94 12.47
CA VAL A 111 -9.56 6.85 11.64
C VAL A 111 -10.27 5.84 12.53
N ASP A 112 -11.51 5.50 12.18
CA ASP A 112 -12.15 4.30 12.71
C ASP A 112 -11.45 3.07 12.13
N PHE A 113 -10.44 2.60 12.85
CA PHE A 113 -9.55 1.53 12.38
C PHE A 113 -10.32 0.25 12.04
N GLN A 114 -11.28 -0.14 12.88
CA GLN A 114 -12.03 -1.38 12.71
C GLN A 114 -12.90 -1.33 11.45
N ASN A 115 -13.72 -0.29 11.31
CA ASN A 115 -14.58 -0.14 10.14
C ASN A 115 -13.74 0.00 8.86
N ARG A 116 -12.61 0.72 8.94
CA ARG A 116 -11.72 0.88 7.79
C ARG A 116 -11.09 -0.44 7.36
N VAL A 117 -10.56 -1.23 8.30
CA VAL A 117 -9.97 -2.54 7.98
C VAL A 117 -11.03 -3.46 7.36
N GLN A 118 -12.26 -3.45 7.89
CA GLN A 118 -13.36 -4.22 7.31
C GLN A 118 -13.66 -3.82 5.85
N ASP A 119 -13.73 -2.52 5.55
CA ASP A 119 -13.92 -2.02 4.18
C ASP A 119 -12.77 -2.46 3.25
N LEU A 120 -11.53 -2.38 3.74
CA LEU A 120 -10.34 -2.77 2.97
C LEU A 120 -10.32 -4.27 2.68
N THR A 121 -10.65 -5.12 3.66
CA THR A 121 -10.77 -6.57 3.47
C THR A 121 -11.85 -6.93 2.45
N GLN A 122 -12.96 -6.18 2.38
CA GLN A 122 -13.97 -6.38 1.34
C GLN A 122 -13.49 -5.98 -0.06
N ALA A 123 -12.64 -4.96 -0.16
CA ALA A 123 -12.07 -4.52 -1.42
C ALA A 123 -10.95 -5.45 -1.94
N GLN A 124 -10.41 -6.31 -1.08
CA GLN A 124 -9.20 -7.08 -1.33
C GLN A 124 -9.31 -8.05 -2.50
N GLU A 125 -10.38 -8.85 -2.57
CA GLU A 125 -10.57 -9.82 -3.66
C GLU A 125 -10.64 -9.13 -5.02
N ARG A 126 -11.37 -8.01 -5.10
CA ARG A 126 -11.45 -7.18 -6.32
C ARG A 126 -10.08 -6.63 -6.71
N CYS A 127 -9.30 -6.13 -5.74
CA CYS A 127 -7.98 -5.58 -6.02
C CYS A 127 -7.02 -6.65 -6.53
N LEU A 128 -7.06 -7.85 -5.94
CA LEU A 128 -6.29 -8.99 -6.40
C LEU A 128 -6.66 -9.39 -7.83
N GLN A 129 -7.95 -9.50 -8.13
CA GLN A 129 -8.40 -9.79 -9.50
C GLN A 129 -7.93 -8.72 -10.48
N LEU A 130 -7.94 -7.43 -10.08
CA LEU A 130 -7.40 -6.36 -10.89
C LEU A 130 -5.89 -6.51 -11.11
N SER A 131 -5.11 -6.81 -10.06
CA SER A 131 -3.67 -7.11 -10.21
C SER A 131 -3.44 -8.22 -11.23
N HIS A 132 -4.16 -9.34 -11.15
CA HIS A 132 -4.02 -10.43 -12.13
C HIS A 132 -4.30 -9.98 -13.57
N PHE A 133 -5.34 -9.17 -13.81
CA PHE A 133 -5.57 -8.66 -15.15
C PHE A 133 -4.46 -7.72 -15.64
N LEU A 134 -3.80 -6.98 -14.75
CA LEU A 134 -2.70 -6.10 -15.12
C LEU A 134 -1.40 -6.87 -15.35
N ASP A 135 -1.19 -7.96 -14.60
CA ASP A 135 -0.10 -8.92 -14.82
C ASP A 135 -0.25 -9.60 -16.19
N ASP A 136 -1.44 -10.08 -16.54
CA ASP A 136 -1.72 -10.67 -17.86
C ASP A 136 -1.43 -9.68 -19.00
N GLU A 137 -1.68 -8.38 -18.81
CA GLU A 137 -1.35 -7.35 -19.81
C GLU A 137 0.13 -7.04 -19.88
N THR A 138 0.83 -7.16 -18.75
CA THR A 138 2.29 -7.09 -18.69
C THR A 138 2.89 -8.21 -19.53
N GLU A 139 2.45 -9.45 -19.32
CA GLU A 139 2.93 -10.62 -20.08
C GLU A 139 2.73 -10.44 -21.59
N LYS A 140 1.53 -10.04 -22.01
CA LYS A 140 1.24 -9.76 -23.44
C LYS A 140 2.12 -8.66 -24.03
N THR A 141 2.39 -7.61 -23.25
CA THR A 141 3.26 -6.51 -23.70
C THR A 141 4.69 -7.00 -23.87
N LEU A 142 5.14 -7.93 -23.02
CA LEU A 142 6.50 -8.49 -23.07
C LEU A 142 6.68 -9.59 -24.12
N GLU A 143 5.60 -10.26 -24.55
CA GLU A 143 5.64 -11.22 -25.68
C GLU A 143 6.00 -10.52 -27.00
N GLU A 144 5.45 -9.33 -27.24
CA GLU A 144 5.75 -8.48 -28.39
C GLU A 144 6.15 -7.07 -27.93
N PRO A 145 7.39 -6.89 -27.41
CA PRO A 145 7.78 -5.66 -26.75
C PRO A 145 7.80 -4.49 -27.74
N PRO A 146 6.99 -3.43 -27.50
CA PRO A 146 7.01 -2.26 -28.36
C PRO A 146 8.31 -1.47 -28.15
N GLN A 147 8.64 -0.59 -29.09
CA GLN A 147 9.74 0.34 -28.91
C GLN A 147 9.39 1.35 -27.80
N ILE A 148 10.16 1.33 -26.71
CA ILE A 148 9.98 2.22 -25.56
C ILE A 148 10.91 3.43 -25.69
N VAL A 149 10.34 4.63 -25.59
CA VAL A 149 11.06 5.90 -25.57
C VAL A 149 11.52 6.24 -24.16
N GLN A 150 10.64 6.05 -23.18
CA GLN A 150 10.91 6.29 -21.77
C GLN A 150 10.05 5.40 -20.88
N THR A 151 10.51 5.19 -19.65
CA THR A 151 9.78 4.43 -18.62
C THR A 151 9.53 5.30 -17.40
N VAL A 152 8.42 5.05 -16.72
CA VAL A 152 8.15 5.63 -15.41
C VAL A 152 7.65 4.57 -14.45
N ASN A 153 8.24 4.53 -13.27
CA ASN A 153 7.82 3.69 -12.15
C ASN A 153 7.23 4.59 -11.07
N ASP A 154 5.98 4.34 -10.68
CA ASP A 154 5.32 5.07 -9.61
C ASP A 154 4.10 4.30 -9.07
N ILE A 155 3.57 4.79 -7.95
CA ILE A 155 2.23 4.43 -7.49
C ILE A 155 1.25 5.46 -8.09
N PHE A 156 0.43 4.99 -9.02
CA PHE A 156 -0.51 5.84 -9.76
C PHE A 156 -1.92 5.80 -9.19
N SER A 157 -2.52 6.96 -8.95
CA SER A 157 -3.93 7.05 -8.55
C SER A 157 -4.86 7.15 -9.77
N VAL A 158 -5.94 6.38 -9.80
CA VAL A 158 -6.98 6.46 -10.84
C VAL A 158 -7.83 7.72 -10.65
N ILE A 159 -7.66 8.71 -11.53
CA ILE A 159 -8.33 10.01 -11.44
C ILE A 159 -9.52 10.15 -12.40
N LYS A 160 -9.65 9.27 -13.40
CA LYS A 160 -10.77 9.23 -14.33
C LYS A 160 -10.90 7.85 -14.95
N ILE A 161 -12.14 7.43 -15.19
CA ILE A 161 -12.46 6.23 -15.97
C ILE A 161 -13.37 6.66 -17.12
N ASP A 162 -12.99 6.34 -18.35
CA ASP A 162 -13.79 6.56 -19.55
C ASP A 162 -13.87 5.28 -20.40
N LYS A 163 -14.59 5.33 -21.53
CA LYS A 163 -14.91 4.12 -22.33
C LYS A 163 -13.65 3.42 -22.84
N GLY A 164 -13.21 2.40 -22.10
CA GLY A 164 -12.04 1.58 -22.43
C GLY A 164 -10.71 2.12 -21.91
N PHE A 165 -10.69 3.23 -21.18
CA PHE A 165 -9.45 3.81 -20.66
C PHE A 165 -9.59 4.29 -19.21
N ILE A 166 -8.47 4.32 -18.53
CA ILE A 166 -8.30 5.02 -17.26
C ILE A 166 -7.29 6.14 -17.44
N HIS A 167 -7.45 7.20 -16.66
CA HIS A 167 -6.44 8.23 -16.50
C HIS A 167 -5.88 8.10 -15.09
N VAL A 168 -4.57 8.00 -15.01
CA VAL A 168 -3.86 7.76 -13.77
C VAL A 168 -2.84 8.86 -13.55
N LYS A 169 -2.60 9.25 -12.30
CA LYS A 169 -1.62 10.28 -11.95
C LYS A 169 -0.63 9.71 -10.94
N GLY A 170 0.66 9.70 -11.31
CA GLY A 170 1.76 9.35 -10.42
C GLY A 170 2.00 10.45 -9.38
N ARG A 171 2.69 10.10 -8.29
CA ARG A 171 3.09 11.06 -7.25
C ARG A 171 4.16 12.02 -7.75
N HIS A 172 4.99 11.57 -8.68
CA HIS A 172 6.16 12.30 -9.19
C HIS A 172 5.96 12.82 -10.62
N GLN A 173 4.74 12.76 -11.15
CA GLN A 173 4.38 13.24 -12.48
C GLN A 173 3.40 14.41 -12.43
N ASP A 174 3.65 15.42 -13.26
CA ASP A 174 2.76 16.57 -13.39
C ASP A 174 1.48 16.20 -14.15
N ASP A 175 1.65 15.51 -15.29
CA ASP A 175 0.60 15.17 -16.23
C ASP A 175 0.01 13.77 -16.01
N PRO A 176 -1.32 13.60 -16.10
CA PRO A 176 -1.93 12.28 -16.06
C PRO A 176 -1.59 11.42 -17.29
N VAL A 177 -1.40 10.13 -17.05
CA VAL A 177 -1.19 9.11 -18.07
C VAL A 177 -2.52 8.44 -18.41
N ARG A 178 -2.79 8.28 -19.71
CA ARG A 178 -3.97 7.57 -20.20
C ARG A 178 -3.61 6.14 -20.59
N LEU A 179 -4.19 5.16 -19.90
CA LEU A 179 -3.96 3.73 -20.12
C LEU A 179 -5.21 3.07 -20.69
N ARG A 180 -5.02 2.23 -21.70
CA ARG A 180 -6.06 1.31 -22.16
C ARG A 180 -5.98 0.06 -21.30
N LEU A 181 -7.13 -0.36 -20.75
CA LEU A 181 -7.22 -1.60 -20.00
C LEU A 181 -8.01 -2.65 -20.79
N PRO A 182 -7.79 -3.95 -20.52
CA PRO A 182 -8.66 -5.00 -21.01
C PRO A 182 -10.04 -4.91 -20.33
N PRO A 183 -11.12 -5.40 -20.96
CA PRO A 183 -12.48 -5.30 -20.43
C PRO A 183 -12.61 -5.80 -18.98
N GLY A 184 -11.96 -6.92 -18.62
CA GLY A 184 -11.98 -7.46 -17.26
C GLY A 184 -11.38 -6.51 -16.22
N ALA A 185 -10.23 -5.90 -16.52
CA ALA A 185 -9.62 -4.90 -15.63
C ALA A 185 -10.50 -3.64 -15.51
N LEU A 186 -11.15 -3.19 -16.60
CA LEU A 186 -12.07 -2.05 -16.59
C LEU A 186 -13.30 -2.28 -15.70
N GLU A 187 -13.81 -3.51 -15.61
CA GLU A 187 -14.93 -3.84 -14.73
C GLU A 187 -14.55 -3.81 -13.24
N MET A 188 -13.26 -4.05 -12.93
CA MET A 188 -12.74 -4.12 -11.56
C MET A 188 -12.21 -2.80 -11.06
N VAL A 189 -11.57 -2.00 -11.92
CA VAL A 189 -10.96 -0.72 -11.53
C VAL A 189 -12.00 0.27 -10.98
N ARG A 190 -11.63 1.00 -9.94
CA ARG A 190 -12.46 2.01 -9.30
C ARG A 190 -11.72 3.34 -9.26
N MET A 191 -12.50 4.42 -9.21
CA MET A 191 -11.97 5.75 -8.98
C MET A 191 -11.19 5.78 -7.66
N ASN A 192 -10.03 6.43 -7.67
CA ASN A 192 -9.07 6.50 -6.59
C ASN A 192 -8.41 5.17 -6.21
N ASP A 193 -8.50 4.10 -7.02
CA ASP A 193 -7.56 2.99 -6.81
C ASP A 193 -6.12 3.49 -7.02
N HIS A 194 -5.19 2.95 -6.25
CA HIS A 194 -3.75 3.09 -6.44
C HIS A 194 -3.22 1.84 -7.12
N LEU A 195 -2.45 2.04 -8.19
CA LEU A 195 -1.86 1.00 -9.01
C LEU A 195 -0.34 1.18 -8.96
N ASP A 196 0.38 0.22 -8.39
CA ASP A 196 1.84 0.15 -8.44
C ASP A 196 2.23 -0.34 -9.84
N LEU A 197 2.79 0.53 -10.69
CA LEU A 197 3.00 0.23 -12.11
C LEU A 197 4.37 0.72 -12.60
N VAL A 198 4.97 -0.04 -13.51
CA VAL A 198 5.99 0.46 -14.43
C VAL A 198 5.33 0.65 -15.79
N LEU A 199 5.33 1.89 -16.28
CA LEU A 199 4.73 2.28 -17.55
C LEU A 199 5.81 2.58 -18.59
N GLY A 200 5.57 2.19 -19.82
CA GLY A 200 6.41 2.49 -20.98
C GLY A 200 5.71 3.42 -21.96
N ASP A 201 6.36 4.51 -22.35
CA ASP A 201 5.90 5.41 -23.40
C ASP A 201 6.41 4.93 -24.76
N THR A 202 5.51 4.60 -25.68
CA THR A 202 5.85 4.17 -27.04
C THR A 202 5.84 5.32 -28.04
N SER A 203 5.78 6.58 -27.60
CA SER A 203 5.48 7.81 -28.35
C SER A 203 4.06 7.94 -28.90
N GLU A 204 3.37 6.82 -29.11
CA GLU A 204 1.96 6.80 -29.55
C GLU A 204 0.99 6.59 -28.37
N LYS A 205 1.41 5.79 -27.38
CA LYS A 205 0.60 5.41 -26.23
C LYS A 205 1.48 4.98 -25.06
N TRP A 206 0.84 4.90 -23.90
CA TRP A 206 1.43 4.26 -22.72
C TRP A 206 1.00 2.79 -22.64
N VAL A 207 1.94 1.92 -22.27
CA VAL A 207 1.74 0.49 -22.03
C VAL A 207 2.21 0.11 -20.64
N ILE A 208 1.67 -0.98 -20.10
CA ILE A 208 2.08 -1.53 -18.80
C ILE A 208 3.25 -2.48 -19.06
N LEU A 209 4.39 -2.21 -18.42
CA LEU A 209 5.60 -3.02 -18.50
C LEU A 209 5.80 -3.91 -17.27
N GLU A 210 5.22 -3.51 -16.14
CA GLU A 210 5.19 -4.26 -14.90
C GLU A 210 3.96 -3.79 -14.10
N ALA A 211 3.24 -4.74 -13.53
CA ALA A 211 2.18 -4.47 -12.57
C ALA A 211 2.58 -5.04 -11.21
N GLY A 212 2.53 -4.19 -10.21
CA GLY A 212 2.66 -4.58 -8.81
C GLY A 212 1.28 -4.71 -8.19
N GLN A 213 1.16 -4.14 -7.00
CA GLN A 213 -0.05 -4.29 -6.19
C GLN A 213 -1.08 -3.19 -6.46
N VAL A 214 -2.35 -3.58 -6.35
CA VAL A 214 -3.51 -2.70 -6.42
C VAL A 214 -4.11 -2.53 -5.04
N PHE A 215 -4.44 -1.30 -4.66
CA PHE A 215 -5.13 -1.04 -3.39
C PHE A 215 -5.99 0.23 -3.48
N PRO A 216 -7.15 0.29 -2.82
CA PRO A 216 -8.04 1.44 -2.93
C PRO A 216 -7.46 2.66 -2.19
N ASP A 217 -7.71 3.88 -2.66
CA ASP A 217 -7.59 5.04 -1.79
C ASP A 217 -8.62 4.94 -0.69
N SER A 218 -8.17 5.13 0.54
CA SER A 218 -9.04 5.04 1.68
C SER A 218 -9.31 6.47 2.16
N LYS A 219 -10.23 7.17 1.47
CA LYS A 219 -10.64 8.53 1.88
C LYS A 219 -11.20 8.50 3.29
N PRO A 220 -10.75 9.35 4.23
CA PRO A 220 -11.28 9.35 5.60
C PRO A 220 -12.80 9.36 5.50
N GLY A 221 -13.43 8.37 6.15
CA GLY A 221 -14.89 8.26 6.15
C GLY A 221 -15.44 9.63 6.49
N ARG A 222 -16.42 10.11 5.70
CA ARG A 222 -17.08 11.38 6.01
C ARG A 222 -17.63 11.26 7.42
N GLY A 223 -16.89 11.77 8.40
CA GLY A 223 -17.42 12.15 9.69
C GLY A 223 -18.62 13.02 9.37
N ILE A 224 -19.75 12.65 9.96
CA ILE A 224 -21.02 13.33 9.83
C ILE A 224 -20.75 14.82 10.00
N SER A 225 -20.80 15.57 8.90
CA SER A 225 -20.89 17.01 8.93
C SER A 225 -22.33 17.27 9.33
N SER A 226 -22.58 17.29 10.64
CA SER A 226 -23.83 17.81 11.15
C SER A 226 -23.84 19.32 10.86
N LEU A 227 -24.83 19.68 10.03
CA LEU A 227 -25.39 21.03 9.87
C LEU A 227 -25.59 21.73 11.22
#